data_AF-A0A8S2E2H1-F1
#
_entry.id   AF-A0A8S2E2H1-F1
#
_cell.length_a   1.000
_cell.length_b   1.000
_cell.length_c   1.000
_cell.angle_alpha   90.00
_cell.angle_beta   90.00
_cell.angle_gamma   90.00
#
_symmetry.space_group_name_H-M   'P 1'
#
loop_
_entity.id
_entity.type
_entity.pdbx_description
1 polymer ?
#
loop_
_entity_poly.entity_id
_entity_poly.type
_entity_poly.pdbx_seq_one_letter_code
_entity_poly.pdbx_strand_id
1 'polypeptide(L)'
;MYQRSVQAWKKLKVIRTEIKFKFKSSQEKMNEWSQDVEKSNEVYQIKLEQTKAQNPSLANAIDTLIENHRYVIEKIRKQLRNKKHEEKHRMENVQDISAQIEKLYNQLRTVNQNSNDNQSLDVRVEWNRLEKQRNRLIQESHVLRLRDEQINDDLRKLHAQPAHKQCELESIQNMRLQSLQLSDPDSYKAVIWYRNNKNLFRKRVYVPMILSLNIEDQDMAKYVEFIIPKRDLTAMFIFEDTDDMKLFINECHTKQDLVVYVSTIPQLTLQDFKTQVQPIA
;
A
#
# COMPACT_ATOMS: atom_id res chain seq x y z
N MET A 1 14.53 91.21 8.03
CA MET A 1 14.64 89.75 8.32
C MET A 1 13.34 89.12 8.80
N TYR A 2 12.55 89.80 9.65
CA TYR A 2 11.29 89.28 10.21
C TYR A 2 10.19 88.91 9.19
N GLN A 3 10.01 89.68 8.10
CA GLN A 3 8.98 89.35 7.10
C GLN A 3 9.30 88.09 6.29
N ARG A 4 10.60 87.80 6.04
CA ARG A 4 11.01 86.57 5.34
C ARG A 4 10.82 85.33 6.21
N SER A 5 11.06 85.41 7.52
CA SER A 5 10.80 84.30 8.44
C SER A 5 9.30 84.03 8.62
N VAL A 6 8.47 85.07 8.68
CA VAL A 6 6.99 84.93 8.73
C VAL A 6 6.46 84.31 7.43
N GLN A 7 6.96 84.70 6.26
CA GLN A 7 6.58 84.08 4.99
C GLN A 7 7.06 82.63 4.88
N ALA A 8 8.27 82.33 5.34
CA ALA A 8 8.78 80.95 5.40
C ALA A 8 7.93 80.07 6.34
N TRP A 9 7.54 80.58 7.51
CA TRP A 9 6.66 79.88 8.45
C TRP A 9 5.27 79.62 7.86
N LYS A 10 4.68 80.60 7.15
CA LYS A 10 3.41 80.41 6.43
C LYS A 10 3.52 79.34 5.36
N LYS A 11 4.59 79.33 4.55
CA LYS A 11 4.85 78.29 3.55
C LYS A 11 5.04 76.90 4.19
N LEU A 12 5.82 76.80 5.28
CA LEU A 12 6.00 75.57 6.04
C LEU A 12 4.68 75.03 6.63
N LYS A 13 3.80 75.93 7.10
CA LYS A 13 2.48 75.54 7.62
C LYS A 13 1.60 74.94 6.51
N VAL A 14 1.60 75.56 5.32
CA VAL A 14 0.87 75.06 4.14
C VAL A 14 1.42 73.70 3.68
N ILE A 15 2.74 73.56 3.56
CA ILE A 15 3.39 72.30 3.20
C ILE A 15 3.09 71.21 4.24
N ARG A 16 3.13 71.54 5.53
CA ARG A 16 2.79 70.60 6.61
C ARG A 16 1.34 70.15 6.52
N THR A 17 0.41 71.04 6.19
CA THR A 17 -0.99 70.66 5.98
C THR A 17 -1.20 69.80 4.74
N GLU A 18 -0.49 70.08 3.63
CA GLU A 18 -0.53 69.25 2.42
C GLU A 18 0.07 67.86 2.64
N ILE A 19 1.22 67.76 3.32
CA ILE A 19 1.82 66.47 3.67
C ILE A 19 0.89 65.68 4.59
N LYS A 20 0.28 66.34 5.58
CA LYS A 20 -0.67 65.69 6.49
C LYS A 20 -1.93 65.20 5.75
N PHE A 21 -2.41 65.97 4.77
CA PHE A 21 -3.54 65.59 3.93
C PHE A 21 -3.18 64.41 3.00
N LYS A 22 -2.02 64.46 2.33
CA LYS A 22 -1.53 63.37 1.47
C LYS A 22 -1.29 62.08 2.27
N PHE A 23 -0.70 62.18 3.48
CA PHE A 23 -0.52 61.03 4.36
C PHE A 23 -1.85 60.42 4.77
N LYS A 24 -2.83 61.25 5.15
CA LYS A 24 -4.18 60.79 5.50
C LYS A 24 -4.86 60.08 4.31
N SER A 25 -4.79 60.66 3.12
CA SER A 25 -5.35 60.08 1.90
C SER A 25 -4.67 58.75 1.51
N SER A 26 -3.35 58.65 1.65
CA SER A 26 -2.63 57.39 1.42
C SER A 26 -2.97 56.33 2.47
N GLN A 27 -3.18 56.72 3.73
CA GLN A 27 -3.59 55.81 4.80
C GLN A 27 -5.01 55.28 4.60
N GLU A 28 -5.93 56.13 4.12
CA GLU A 28 -7.29 55.72 3.73
C GLU A 28 -7.26 54.71 2.57
N LYS A 29 -6.46 54.96 1.53
CA LYS A 29 -6.27 54.00 0.41
C LYS A 29 -5.63 52.69 0.86
N MET A 30 -4.68 52.73 1.79
CA MET A 30 -4.03 51.53 2.32
C MET A 30 -5.00 50.67 3.12
N ASN A 31 -5.91 51.30 3.89
CA ASN A 31 -6.97 50.59 4.60
C ASN A 31 -8.01 50.00 3.64
N GLU A 32 -8.36 50.72 2.57
CA GLU A 32 -9.25 50.23 1.51
C GLU A 32 -8.65 49.01 0.81
N TRP A 33 -7.38 49.07 0.42
CA TRP A 33 -6.67 47.92 -0.17
C TRP A 33 -6.55 46.74 0.80
N SER A 34 -6.31 47.00 2.10
CA SER A 34 -6.28 45.95 3.11
C SER A 34 -7.63 45.25 3.23
N GLN A 35 -8.73 46.00 3.23
CA GLN A 35 -10.09 45.45 3.26
C GLN A 35 -10.40 44.65 1.99
N ASP A 36 -9.96 45.10 0.81
CA ASP A 36 -10.16 44.38 -0.44
C ASP A 36 -9.36 43.07 -0.49
N VAL A 37 -8.14 43.06 0.04
CA VAL A 37 -7.34 41.83 0.21
C VAL A 37 -8.04 40.86 1.16
N GLU A 38 -8.60 41.35 2.27
CA GLU A 38 -9.33 40.54 3.24
C GLU A 38 -10.58 39.89 2.61
N LYS A 39 -11.40 40.69 1.92
CA LYS A 39 -12.59 40.20 1.19
C LYS A 39 -12.21 39.18 0.10
N SER A 40 -11.13 39.46 -0.64
CA SER A 40 -10.64 38.54 -1.67
C SER A 40 -10.22 37.21 -1.04
N ASN A 41 -9.51 37.25 0.09
CA ASN A 41 -9.11 36.07 0.84
C ASN A 41 -10.32 35.27 1.36
N GLU A 42 -11.36 35.94 1.89
CA GLU A 42 -12.62 35.29 2.27
C GLU A 42 -13.27 34.57 1.09
N VAL A 43 -13.35 35.21 -0.08
CA VAL A 43 -13.86 34.60 -1.32
C VAL A 43 -13.04 33.38 -1.72
N TYR A 44 -11.72 33.43 -1.60
CA TYR A 44 -10.85 32.28 -1.87
C TYR A 44 -11.09 31.13 -0.90
N GLN A 45 -11.27 31.41 0.40
CA GLN A 45 -11.56 30.38 1.40
C GLN A 45 -12.90 29.70 1.13
N ILE A 46 -13.94 30.48 0.83
CA ILE A 46 -15.27 29.94 0.45
C ILE A 46 -15.15 29.06 -0.80
N LYS A 47 -14.38 29.47 -1.81
CA LYS A 47 -14.19 28.70 -3.04
C LYS A 47 -13.39 27.42 -2.81
N LEU A 48 -12.41 27.45 -1.90
CA LEU A 48 -11.66 26.27 -1.47
C LEU A 48 -12.56 25.28 -0.73
N GLU A 49 -13.38 25.75 0.20
CA GLU A 49 -14.37 24.93 0.91
C GLU A 49 -15.42 24.33 -0.03
N GLN A 50 -15.92 25.11 -0.99
CA GLN A 50 -16.84 24.62 -2.03
C GLN A 50 -16.19 23.55 -2.91
N THR A 51 -14.93 23.70 -3.29
CA THR A 51 -14.20 22.70 -4.08
C THR A 51 -13.98 21.41 -3.29
N LYS A 52 -13.67 21.52 -1.99
CA LYS A 52 -13.59 20.38 -1.06
C LYS A 52 -14.94 19.69 -0.89
N ALA A 53 -16.03 20.46 -0.79
CA ALA A 53 -17.40 19.94 -0.67
C ALA A 53 -17.93 19.32 -1.96
N GLN A 54 -17.44 19.75 -3.14
CA GLN A 54 -17.78 19.16 -4.44
C GLN A 54 -17.05 17.83 -4.70
N ASN A 55 -15.89 17.61 -4.10
CA ASN A 55 -15.12 16.36 -4.23
C ASN A 55 -14.74 15.75 -2.87
N PRO A 56 -15.72 15.42 -2.01
CA PRO A 56 -15.45 14.91 -0.66
C PRO A 56 -14.74 13.55 -0.68
N SER A 57 -14.97 12.76 -1.73
CA SER A 57 -14.26 11.49 -1.98
C SER A 57 -12.77 11.72 -2.25
N LEU A 58 -12.41 12.72 -3.08
CA LEU A 58 -11.02 13.03 -3.40
C LEU A 58 -10.29 13.66 -2.21
N ALA A 59 -10.95 14.54 -1.46
CA ALA A 59 -10.40 15.17 -0.26
C ALA A 59 -10.08 14.11 0.82
N ASN A 60 -11.03 13.22 1.10
CA ASN A 60 -10.81 12.11 2.03
C ASN A 60 -9.69 11.18 1.55
N ALA A 61 -9.62 10.89 0.24
CA ALA A 61 -8.55 10.08 -0.33
C ALA A 61 -7.16 10.72 -0.13
N ILE A 62 -7.03 12.03 -0.38
CA ILE A 62 -5.80 12.80 -0.16
C ILE A 62 -5.42 12.80 1.34
N ASP A 63 -6.38 13.02 2.23
CA ASP A 63 -6.13 13.01 3.68
C ASP A 63 -5.68 11.62 4.16
N THR A 64 -6.31 10.54 3.70
CA THR A 64 -5.83 9.18 4.00
C THR A 64 -4.44 8.89 3.43
N LEU A 65 -4.12 9.43 2.26
CA LEU A 65 -2.79 9.27 1.65
C LEU A 65 -1.71 10.03 2.46
N ILE A 66 -2.02 11.24 2.91
CA ILE A 66 -1.15 12.04 3.77
C ILE A 66 -0.91 11.32 5.10
N GLU A 67 -1.95 10.78 5.72
CA GLU A 67 -1.83 10.08 7.00
C GLU A 67 -1.02 8.78 6.86
N ASN A 68 -1.21 8.03 5.77
CA ASN A 68 -0.39 6.87 5.44
C ASN A 68 1.09 7.26 5.22
N HIS A 69 1.37 8.33 4.49
CA HIS A 69 2.75 8.79 4.30
C HIS A 69 3.39 9.26 5.61
N ARG A 70 2.64 9.95 6.49
CA ARG A 70 3.11 10.32 7.84
C ARG A 70 3.47 9.09 8.66
N TYR A 71 2.62 8.07 8.65
CA TYR A 71 2.87 6.81 9.34
C TYR A 71 4.15 6.12 8.82
N VAL A 72 4.32 6.05 7.50
CA VAL A 72 5.54 5.47 6.88
C VAL A 72 6.79 6.25 7.27
N ILE A 73 6.73 7.59 7.25
CA ILE A 73 7.85 8.45 7.65
C ILE A 73 8.22 8.21 9.12
N GLU A 74 7.25 8.13 10.03
CA GLU A 74 7.51 7.85 11.44
C GLU A 74 8.08 6.45 11.67
N LYS A 75 7.59 5.45 10.93
CA LYS A 75 8.15 4.10 10.96
C LYS A 75 9.62 4.08 10.53
N ILE A 76 9.95 4.75 9.43
CA ILE A 76 11.33 4.85 8.93
C ILE A 76 12.22 5.58 9.93
N ARG A 77 11.75 6.70 10.51
CA ARG A 77 12.49 7.44 11.55
C ARG A 77 12.76 6.57 12.78
N LYS A 78 11.79 5.77 13.22
CA LYS A 78 11.96 4.84 14.34
C LYS A 78 13.01 3.76 14.02
N GLN A 79 12.94 3.18 12.82
CA GLN A 79 13.95 2.20 12.38
C GLN A 79 15.36 2.81 12.31
N LEU A 80 15.49 4.03 11.80
CA LEU A 80 16.77 4.75 11.75
C LEU A 80 17.33 5.00 13.15
N ARG A 81 16.49 5.40 14.12
CA ARG A 81 16.91 5.57 15.53
C ARG A 81 17.42 4.26 16.12
N ASN A 82 16.71 3.15 15.89
CA ASN A 82 17.13 1.83 16.39
C ASN A 82 18.47 1.42 15.77
N LYS A 83 18.62 1.54 14.45
CA LYS A 83 19.88 1.21 13.75
C LYS A 83 21.06 2.06 14.24
N LYS A 84 20.84 3.35 14.51
CA LYS A 84 21.87 4.23 15.08
C LYS A 84 22.27 3.79 16.49
N HIS A 85 21.32 3.33 17.30
CA HIS A 85 21.60 2.83 18.65
C HIS A 85 22.35 1.50 18.63
N GLU A 86 21.94 0.57 17.77
CA GLU A 86 22.64 -0.70 17.51
C GLU A 86 24.10 -0.44 17.09
N GLU A 87 24.33 0.49 16.15
CA GLU A 87 25.69 0.80 15.69
C GLU A 87 26.55 1.43 16.79
N LYS A 88 25.97 2.27 17.65
CA LYS A 88 26.67 2.82 18.81
C LYS A 88 27.13 1.71 19.76
N HIS A 89 26.25 0.77 20.09
CA HIS A 89 26.59 -0.38 20.94
C HIS A 89 27.65 -1.27 20.28
N ARG A 90 27.56 -1.48 18.96
CA ARG A 90 28.58 -2.22 18.22
C ARG A 90 29.95 -1.55 18.31
N MET A 91 29.99 -0.23 18.22
CA MET A 91 31.22 0.56 18.33
C MET A 91 31.81 0.53 19.75
N GLU A 92 30.97 0.62 20.79
CA GLU A 92 31.37 0.47 22.19
C GLU A 92 31.98 -0.92 22.45
N ASN A 93 31.36 -1.99 21.92
CA ASN A 93 31.89 -3.35 22.03
C ASN A 93 33.24 -3.51 21.32
N VAL A 94 33.39 -2.91 20.13
CA VAL A 94 34.67 -2.92 19.40
C VAL A 94 35.75 -2.20 20.20
N GLN A 95 35.42 -1.06 20.82
CA GLN A 95 36.35 -0.34 21.69
C GLN A 95 36.76 -1.17 22.91
N ASP A 96 35.79 -1.80 23.59
CA ASP A 96 36.09 -2.64 24.76
C ASP A 96 36.98 -3.84 24.40
N ILE A 97 36.66 -4.55 23.31
CA ILE A 97 37.49 -5.66 22.82
C ILE A 97 38.88 -5.17 22.44
N SER A 98 39.01 -4.01 21.79
CA SER A 98 40.32 -3.45 21.43
C SER A 98 41.16 -3.11 22.67
N ALA A 99 40.54 -2.60 23.74
CA ALA A 99 41.20 -2.32 25.01
C ALA A 99 41.61 -3.62 25.74
N GLN A 100 40.79 -4.67 25.67
CA GLN A 100 41.14 -5.99 26.19
C GLN A 100 42.33 -6.60 25.45
N ILE A 101 42.36 -6.50 24.12
CA ILE A 101 43.48 -6.93 23.29
C ILE A 101 44.76 -6.18 23.68
N GLU A 102 44.70 -4.87 23.85
CA GLU A 102 45.86 -4.06 24.27
C GLU A 102 46.37 -4.45 25.65
N LYS A 103 45.47 -4.69 26.61
CA LYS A 103 45.84 -5.20 27.95
C LYS A 103 46.54 -6.55 27.86
N LEU A 104 46.02 -7.49 27.07
CA LEU A 104 46.62 -8.80 26.87
C LEU A 104 47.99 -8.70 26.18
N TYR A 105 48.14 -7.82 25.20
CA TYR A 105 49.44 -7.55 24.57
C TYR A 105 50.47 -7.03 25.58
N ASN A 106 50.07 -6.12 26.47
CA ASN A 106 50.95 -5.59 27.51
C ASN A 106 51.31 -6.65 28.56
N GLN A 107 50.37 -7.53 28.93
CA GLN A 107 50.63 -8.67 29.82
C GLN A 107 51.59 -9.69 29.19
N LEU A 108 51.42 -10.00 27.91
CA LEU A 108 52.36 -10.86 27.18
C LEU A 108 53.76 -10.24 27.14
N ARG A 109 53.84 -8.92 26.94
CA ARG A 109 55.11 -8.19 26.92
C ARG A 109 55.83 -8.20 28.28
N THR A 110 55.10 -8.06 29.39
CA THR A 110 55.68 -8.12 30.75
C THR A 110 56.06 -9.53 31.16
N VAL A 111 55.27 -10.55 30.78
CA VAL A 111 55.62 -11.96 30.99
C VAL A 111 56.88 -12.34 30.22
N ASN A 112 57.03 -11.86 28.97
CA ASN A 112 58.23 -12.13 28.16
C ASN A 112 59.51 -11.44 28.70
N GLN A 113 59.37 -10.41 29.55
CA GLN A 113 60.49 -9.74 30.21
C GLN A 113 60.91 -10.38 31.54
N ASN A 114 60.07 -11.22 32.15
CA ASN A 114 60.27 -11.79 33.49
C ASN A 114 60.49 -13.31 33.49
N SER A 115 60.94 -13.89 32.39
CA SER A 115 61.13 -15.33 32.25
C SER A 115 62.26 -15.87 33.15
N ASN A 116 61.91 -16.24 34.39
CA ASN A 116 62.55 -17.30 35.16
C ASN A 116 61.62 -18.54 35.13
N ASP A 117 62.23 -19.69 34.83
CA ASP A 117 61.66 -20.86 34.14
C ASP A 117 60.51 -21.68 34.79
N ASN A 118 59.85 -21.22 35.86
CA ASN A 118 58.88 -22.06 36.60
C ASN A 118 57.39 -21.67 36.47
N GLN A 119 57.02 -20.57 35.79
CA GLN A 119 55.61 -20.20 35.51
C GLN A 119 55.06 -20.75 34.18
N SER A 120 55.88 -21.45 33.40
CA SER A 120 55.56 -21.90 32.04
C SER A 120 54.54 -23.06 31.97
N LEU A 121 54.41 -23.87 33.02
CA LEU A 121 53.52 -25.03 33.05
C LEU A 121 52.05 -24.64 33.27
N ASP A 122 51.77 -23.69 34.16
CA ASP A 122 50.40 -23.26 34.50
C ASP A 122 49.74 -22.48 33.34
N VAL A 123 50.52 -21.57 32.72
CA VAL A 123 50.08 -20.84 31.51
C VAL A 123 49.79 -21.81 30.35
N ARG A 124 50.57 -22.89 30.22
CA ARG A 124 50.36 -23.89 29.15
C ARG A 124 49.10 -24.75 29.39
N VAL A 125 48.76 -25.03 30.64
CA VAL A 125 47.52 -25.74 31.01
C VAL A 125 46.29 -24.87 30.74
N GLU A 126 46.32 -23.60 31.17
CA GLU A 126 45.23 -22.66 30.91
C GLU A 126 45.11 -22.32 29.42
N TRP A 127 46.22 -22.21 28.67
CA TRP A 127 46.19 -22.08 27.21
C TRP A 127 45.46 -23.26 26.56
N ASN A 128 45.81 -24.50 26.92
CA ASN A 128 45.16 -25.70 26.39
C ASN A 128 43.68 -25.77 26.75
N ARG A 129 43.30 -25.25 27.93
CA ARG A 129 41.90 -25.16 28.36
C ARG A 129 41.11 -24.16 27.51
N LEU A 130 41.67 -22.96 27.33
CA LEU A 130 41.07 -21.90 26.50
C LEU A 130 41.00 -22.32 25.03
N GLU A 131 42.02 -22.99 24.50
CA GLU A 131 42.04 -23.55 23.14
C GLU A 131 40.89 -24.56 22.93
N LYS A 132 40.67 -25.45 23.91
CA LYS A 132 39.54 -26.39 23.89
C LYS A 132 38.19 -25.68 23.97
N GLN A 133 38.05 -24.66 24.80
CA GLN A 133 36.82 -23.87 24.88
C GLN A 133 36.55 -23.10 23.58
N ARG A 134 37.57 -22.47 23.00
CA ARG A 134 37.49 -21.79 21.70
C ARG A 134 37.02 -22.74 20.62
N ASN A 135 37.62 -23.93 20.53
CA ASN A 135 37.25 -24.91 19.51
C ASN A 135 35.81 -25.43 19.69
N ARG A 136 35.33 -25.59 20.94
CA ARG A 136 33.91 -25.92 21.21
C ARG A 136 32.97 -24.81 20.76
N LEU A 137 33.28 -23.55 21.09
CA LEU A 137 32.47 -22.39 20.68
C LEU A 137 32.43 -22.22 19.16
N ILE A 138 33.55 -22.50 18.47
CA ILE A 138 33.60 -22.49 17.00
C ILE A 138 32.69 -23.58 16.42
N GLN A 139 32.71 -24.79 16.98
CA GLN A 139 31.83 -25.87 16.54
C GLN A 139 30.35 -25.54 16.78
N GLU A 140 30.02 -25.00 17.95
CA GLU A 140 28.66 -24.58 18.28
C GLU A 140 28.17 -23.44 17.37
N SER A 141 29.02 -22.44 17.12
CA SER A 141 28.75 -21.36 16.16
C SER A 141 28.49 -21.90 14.75
N HIS A 142 29.26 -22.89 14.31
CA HIS A 142 29.05 -23.52 13.01
C HIS A 142 27.70 -24.25 12.94
N VAL A 143 27.30 -24.97 13.99
CA VAL A 143 25.99 -25.65 14.06
C VAL A 143 24.85 -24.64 14.06
N LEU A 144 24.96 -23.56 14.83
CA LEU A 144 23.97 -22.49 14.86
C LEU A 144 23.82 -21.80 13.51
N ARG A 145 24.93 -21.55 12.80
CA ARG A 145 24.92 -20.98 11.46
C ARG A 145 24.19 -21.88 10.45
N LEU A 146 24.48 -23.18 10.43
CA LEU A 146 23.77 -24.12 9.56
C LEU A 146 22.27 -24.15 9.85
N ARG A 147 21.91 -24.08 11.13
CA ARG A 147 20.51 -24.02 11.54
C ARG A 147 19.82 -22.72 11.11
N ASP A 148 20.52 -21.60 11.18
CA ASP A 148 20.02 -20.29 10.74
C ASP A 148 19.85 -20.24 9.22
N GLU A 149 20.79 -20.81 8.46
CA GLU A 149 20.67 -21.00 7.00
C GLU A 149 19.43 -21.83 6.65
N GLN A 150 19.20 -22.94 7.37
CA GLN A 150 18.02 -23.80 7.16
C GLN A 150 16.70 -23.08 7.49
N ILE A 151 16.65 -22.33 8.60
CA ILE A 151 15.47 -21.53 8.97
C ILE A 151 15.19 -20.47 7.90
N ASN A 152 16.23 -19.81 7.39
CA ASN A 152 16.08 -18.80 6.35
C ASN A 152 15.57 -19.39 5.03
N ASP A 153 16.01 -20.59 4.65
CA ASP A 153 15.51 -21.28 3.46
C ASP A 153 14.05 -21.72 3.63
N ASP A 154 13.66 -22.19 4.81
CA ASP A 154 12.26 -22.54 5.09
C ASP A 154 11.36 -21.31 5.10
N LEU A 155 11.83 -20.17 5.65
CA LEU A 155 11.14 -18.88 5.57
C LEU A 155 10.98 -18.42 4.13
N ARG A 156 12.00 -18.58 3.28
CA ARG A 156 11.89 -18.26 1.84
C ARG A 156 10.84 -19.12 1.16
N LYS A 157 10.81 -20.43 1.42
CA LYS A 157 9.79 -21.33 0.86
C LYS A 157 8.38 -20.95 1.32
N LEU A 158 8.20 -20.65 2.60
CA LEU A 158 6.93 -20.23 3.17
C LEU A 158 6.46 -18.89 2.59
N HIS A 159 7.36 -17.94 2.35
CA HIS A 159 7.02 -16.67 1.70
C HIS A 159 6.77 -16.79 0.20
N ALA A 160 7.45 -17.72 -0.49
CA ALA A 160 7.29 -17.93 -1.93
C ALA A 160 6.01 -18.71 -2.28
N GLN A 161 5.54 -19.60 -1.40
CA GLN A 161 4.36 -20.44 -1.65
C GLN A 161 3.07 -19.63 -1.93
N PRO A 162 2.69 -18.62 -1.12
CA PRO A 162 1.50 -17.80 -1.38
C PRO A 162 1.60 -17.04 -2.70
N ALA A 163 2.77 -16.47 -2.99
CA ALA A 163 3.01 -15.72 -4.22
C ALA A 163 2.92 -16.63 -5.45
N HIS A 164 3.54 -17.82 -5.40
CA HIS A 164 3.46 -18.80 -6.47
C HIS A 164 2.01 -19.28 -6.70
N LYS A 165 1.29 -19.58 -5.62
CA LYS A 165 -0.11 -20.00 -5.73
C LYS A 165 -0.99 -18.89 -6.29
N GLN A 166 -0.75 -17.64 -5.90
CA GLN A 166 -1.47 -16.49 -6.45
C GLN A 166 -1.20 -16.31 -7.95
N CYS A 167 0.06 -16.38 -8.38
CA CYS A 167 0.41 -16.32 -9.81
C CYS A 167 -0.22 -17.46 -10.61
N GLU A 168 -0.28 -18.67 -10.04
CA GLU A 168 -0.92 -19.83 -10.66
C GLU A 168 -2.44 -19.60 -10.82
N LEU A 169 -3.11 -19.08 -9.79
CA LEU A 169 -4.54 -18.75 -9.85
C LEU A 169 -4.83 -17.65 -10.87
N GLU A 170 -4.01 -16.60 -10.91
CA GLU A 170 -4.09 -15.53 -11.89
C GLU A 170 -3.88 -16.06 -13.31
N SER A 171 -2.90 -16.96 -13.50
CA SER A 171 -2.64 -17.63 -14.77
C SER A 171 -3.85 -18.44 -15.25
N ILE A 172 -4.48 -19.24 -14.38
CA ILE A 172 -5.68 -20.02 -14.71
C ILE A 172 -6.85 -19.11 -15.08
N GLN A 173 -7.06 -18.02 -14.32
CA GLN A 173 -8.11 -17.05 -14.64
C GLN A 173 -7.88 -16.39 -16.01
N ASN A 174 -6.64 -16.03 -16.31
CA ASN A 174 -6.27 -15.44 -17.59
C ASN A 174 -6.46 -16.42 -18.76
N MET A 175 -6.09 -17.70 -18.59
CA MET A 175 -6.35 -18.73 -19.59
C MET A 175 -7.85 -18.93 -19.85
N ARG A 176 -8.68 -18.93 -18.79
CA ARG A 176 -10.14 -19.02 -18.93
C ARG A 176 -10.73 -17.81 -19.65
N LEU A 177 -10.24 -16.61 -19.36
CA LEU A 177 -10.62 -15.38 -20.06
C LEU A 177 -10.25 -15.40 -21.54
N GLN A 178 -9.04 -15.88 -21.88
CA GLN A 178 -8.61 -16.03 -23.27
C GLN A 178 -9.47 -17.07 -24.00
N SER A 179 -9.79 -18.20 -23.36
CA SER A 179 -10.70 -19.20 -23.92
C SER A 179 -12.09 -18.63 -24.19
N LEU A 180 -12.60 -17.79 -23.28
CA LEU A 180 -13.87 -17.08 -23.47
C LEU A 180 -13.77 -16.08 -24.63
N GLN A 181 -12.68 -15.31 -24.73
CA GLN A 181 -12.47 -14.37 -25.82
C GLN A 181 -12.48 -15.03 -27.20
N LEU A 182 -11.90 -16.24 -27.31
CA LEU A 182 -11.90 -17.01 -28.55
C LEU A 182 -13.27 -17.63 -28.86
N SER A 183 -14.01 -18.05 -27.83
CA SER A 183 -15.28 -18.77 -28.00
C SER A 183 -16.47 -17.83 -28.20
N ASP A 184 -16.51 -16.73 -27.47
CA ASP A 184 -17.55 -15.72 -27.49
C ASP A 184 -16.96 -14.32 -27.15
N PRO A 185 -16.54 -13.56 -28.17
CA PRO A 185 -15.93 -12.25 -27.99
C PRO A 185 -16.84 -11.22 -27.32
N ASP A 186 -18.16 -11.32 -27.49
CA ASP A 186 -19.09 -10.34 -26.95
C ASP A 186 -19.34 -10.57 -25.47
N SER A 187 -19.49 -11.83 -25.05
CA SER A 187 -19.49 -12.18 -23.62
C SER A 187 -18.18 -11.83 -22.93
N TYR A 188 -17.03 -11.96 -23.61
CA TYR A 188 -15.76 -11.47 -23.07
C TYR A 188 -15.80 -9.96 -22.80
N LYS A 189 -16.23 -9.14 -23.77
CA LYS A 189 -16.35 -7.68 -23.59
C LYS A 189 -17.30 -7.34 -22.44
N ALA A 190 -18.44 -8.03 -22.37
CA ALA A 190 -19.42 -7.83 -21.30
C ALA A 190 -18.89 -8.21 -19.91
N VAL A 191 -18.07 -9.27 -19.80
CA VAL A 191 -17.37 -9.64 -18.56
C VAL A 191 -16.38 -8.55 -18.15
N ILE A 192 -15.58 -8.02 -19.07
CA ILE A 192 -14.63 -6.93 -18.79
C ILE A 192 -15.38 -5.67 -18.34
N TRP A 193 -16.46 -5.32 -19.03
CA TRP A 193 -17.29 -4.19 -18.65
C TRP A 193 -17.91 -4.37 -17.26
N TYR A 194 -18.47 -5.55 -16.96
CA TYR A 194 -18.99 -5.87 -15.63
C TYR A 194 -17.91 -5.74 -14.55
N ARG A 195 -16.70 -6.26 -14.79
CA ARG A 195 -15.58 -6.17 -13.84
C ARG A 195 -15.19 -4.72 -13.52
N ASN A 196 -15.23 -3.83 -14.51
CA ASN A 196 -14.92 -2.41 -14.34
C ASN A 196 -16.05 -1.62 -13.66
N ASN A 197 -17.28 -2.11 -13.72
CA ASN A 197 -18.49 -1.41 -13.25
C ASN A 197 -19.22 -2.17 -12.13
N LYS A 198 -18.50 -3.03 -11.36
CA LYS A 198 -19.09 -3.83 -10.28
C LYS A 198 -19.84 -3.00 -9.24
N ASN A 199 -19.42 -1.76 -9.03
CA ASN A 199 -20.02 -0.81 -8.10
C ASN A 199 -21.41 -0.31 -8.52
N LEU A 200 -21.83 -0.51 -9.78
CA LEU A 200 -23.16 -0.13 -10.24
C LEU A 200 -24.25 -1.14 -9.87
N PHE A 201 -23.85 -2.36 -9.50
CA PHE A 201 -24.76 -3.47 -9.22
C PHE A 201 -25.06 -3.55 -7.72
N ARG A 202 -26.33 -3.79 -7.39
CA ARG A 202 -26.79 -3.87 -6.00
C ARG A 202 -26.53 -5.25 -5.39
N LYS A 203 -26.73 -6.30 -6.18
CA LYS A 203 -26.56 -7.70 -5.77
C LYS A 203 -25.51 -8.40 -6.61
N ARG A 204 -25.26 -9.67 -6.28
CA ARG A 204 -24.24 -10.46 -6.97
C ARG A 204 -24.72 -10.81 -8.38
N VAL A 205 -23.78 -10.69 -9.32
CA VAL A 205 -23.94 -11.16 -10.70
C VAL A 205 -22.96 -12.31 -10.90
N TYR A 206 -23.47 -13.43 -11.41
CA TYR A 206 -22.66 -14.59 -11.78
C TYR A 206 -22.32 -14.47 -13.26
N VAL A 207 -21.02 -14.42 -13.55
CA VAL A 207 -20.45 -14.39 -14.90
C VAL A 207 -20.51 -15.78 -15.54
N PRO A 208 -20.28 -15.91 -16.88
CA PRO A 208 -20.36 -17.19 -17.57
C PRO A 208 -19.64 -18.33 -16.88
N MET A 209 -20.30 -19.50 -16.85
CA MET A 209 -19.89 -20.65 -16.04
C MET A 209 -18.47 -21.11 -16.36
N ILE A 210 -18.03 -20.99 -17.62
CA ILE A 210 -16.67 -21.34 -18.06
C ILE A 210 -15.56 -20.65 -17.25
N LEU A 211 -15.83 -19.49 -16.65
CA LEU A 211 -14.85 -18.78 -15.83
C LEU A 211 -14.70 -19.36 -14.42
N SER A 212 -15.74 -20.03 -13.90
CA SER A 212 -15.81 -20.47 -12.50
C SER A 212 -15.88 -21.99 -12.34
N LEU A 213 -16.37 -22.71 -13.33
CA LEU A 213 -16.54 -24.16 -13.30
C LEU A 213 -15.18 -24.86 -13.13
N ASN A 214 -15.11 -25.81 -12.21
CA ASN A 214 -13.97 -26.67 -12.01
C ASN A 214 -14.46 -28.12 -11.93
N ILE A 215 -13.84 -29.00 -12.72
CA ILE A 215 -14.22 -30.41 -12.79
C ILE A 215 -13.08 -31.20 -12.15
N GLU A 216 -13.37 -31.99 -11.11
CA GLU A 216 -12.37 -32.77 -10.38
C GLU A 216 -11.80 -33.91 -11.24
N ASP A 217 -12.69 -34.61 -11.95
CA ASP A 217 -12.33 -35.70 -12.85
C ASP A 217 -12.41 -35.24 -14.32
N GLN A 218 -11.25 -35.14 -14.97
CA GLN A 218 -11.13 -34.70 -16.35
C GLN A 218 -11.82 -35.66 -17.33
N ASP A 219 -11.95 -36.95 -16.99
CA ASP A 219 -12.67 -37.92 -17.83
C ASP A 219 -14.18 -37.64 -17.87
N MET A 220 -14.69 -36.96 -16.84
CA MET A 220 -16.09 -36.55 -16.75
C MET A 220 -16.38 -35.23 -17.46
N ALA A 221 -15.35 -34.46 -17.81
CA ALA A 221 -15.51 -33.13 -18.42
C ALA A 221 -16.32 -33.16 -19.71
N LYS A 222 -16.08 -34.17 -20.57
CA LYS A 222 -16.80 -34.35 -21.85
C LYS A 222 -18.31 -34.52 -21.67
N TYR A 223 -18.76 -35.10 -20.55
CA TYR A 223 -20.18 -35.28 -20.28
C TYR A 223 -20.81 -33.97 -19.79
N VAL A 224 -20.10 -33.21 -18.96
CA VAL A 224 -20.55 -31.89 -18.49
C VAL A 224 -20.68 -30.92 -19.66
N GLU A 225 -19.69 -30.90 -20.56
CA GLU A 225 -19.72 -30.10 -21.79
C GLU A 225 -20.83 -30.52 -22.76
N PHE A 226 -21.20 -31.81 -22.76
CA PHE A 226 -22.29 -32.32 -23.58
C PHE A 226 -23.68 -31.99 -23.02
N ILE A 227 -23.85 -32.09 -21.69
CA ILE A 227 -25.14 -31.87 -21.03
C ILE A 227 -25.50 -30.40 -21.01
N ILE A 228 -24.54 -29.52 -20.76
CA ILE A 228 -24.81 -28.08 -20.65
C ILE A 228 -24.66 -27.45 -22.04
N PRO A 229 -25.69 -26.76 -22.56
CA PRO A 229 -25.59 -26.08 -23.84
C PRO A 229 -24.40 -25.11 -23.87
N LYS A 230 -23.64 -25.13 -24.97
CA LYS A 230 -22.46 -24.24 -25.15
C LYS A 230 -22.76 -22.78 -24.84
N ARG A 231 -23.92 -22.30 -25.28
CA ARG A 231 -24.43 -20.94 -24.98
C ARG A 231 -24.46 -20.66 -23.47
N ASP A 232 -24.96 -21.59 -22.68
CA ASP A 232 -25.14 -21.40 -21.24
C ASP A 232 -23.78 -21.45 -20.51
N LEU A 233 -22.84 -22.26 -21.02
CA LEU A 233 -21.47 -22.31 -20.53
C LEU A 233 -20.67 -21.02 -20.80
N THR A 234 -20.77 -20.47 -22.01
CA THR A 234 -19.90 -19.39 -22.47
C THR A 234 -20.51 -18.00 -22.41
N ALA A 235 -21.84 -17.88 -22.47
CA ALA A 235 -22.50 -16.60 -22.75
C ALA A 235 -23.57 -16.16 -21.74
N MET A 236 -23.90 -17.01 -20.75
CA MET A 236 -24.99 -16.74 -19.81
C MET A 236 -24.52 -16.03 -18.54
N PHE A 237 -25.20 -14.94 -18.21
CA PHE A 237 -25.04 -14.19 -16.97
C PHE A 237 -26.26 -14.40 -16.08
N ILE A 238 -26.04 -14.63 -14.79
CA ILE A 238 -27.13 -14.88 -13.84
C ILE A 238 -27.17 -13.74 -12.82
N PHE A 239 -28.36 -13.15 -12.62
CA PHE A 239 -28.58 -12.01 -11.74
C PHE A 239 -29.49 -12.38 -10.56
N GLU A 240 -29.11 -11.93 -9.36
CA GLU A 240 -29.96 -12.01 -8.16
C GLU A 240 -31.08 -10.95 -8.13
N ASP A 241 -30.89 -9.85 -8.86
CA ASP A 241 -31.81 -8.72 -8.89
C ASP A 241 -32.27 -8.42 -10.32
N THR A 242 -33.56 -8.15 -10.49
CA THR A 242 -34.15 -7.88 -11.80
C THR A 242 -33.76 -6.50 -12.34
N ASP A 243 -33.49 -5.52 -11.48
CA ASP A 243 -33.12 -4.18 -11.92
C ASP A 243 -31.64 -4.13 -12.33
N ASP A 244 -30.78 -4.87 -11.62
CA ASP A 244 -29.39 -5.12 -12.04
C ASP A 244 -29.33 -5.80 -13.42
N MET A 245 -30.22 -6.77 -13.69
CA MET A 245 -30.33 -7.39 -15.01
C MET A 245 -30.72 -6.37 -16.08
N LYS A 246 -31.73 -5.52 -15.84
CA LYS A 246 -32.16 -4.49 -16.81
C LYS A 246 -31.04 -3.49 -17.10
N LEU A 247 -30.31 -3.06 -16.07
CA LEU A 247 -29.15 -2.19 -16.21
C LEU A 247 -28.11 -2.84 -17.14
N PHE A 248 -27.77 -4.10 -16.87
CA PHE A 248 -26.80 -4.84 -17.68
C PHE A 248 -27.25 -5.00 -19.13
N ILE A 249 -28.52 -5.35 -19.37
CA ILE A 249 -29.08 -5.46 -20.73
C ILE A 249 -28.98 -4.12 -21.46
N ASN A 250 -29.37 -3.02 -20.83
CA ASN A 250 -29.32 -1.69 -21.45
C ASN A 250 -27.88 -1.29 -21.82
N GLU A 251 -26.90 -1.62 -20.98
CA GLU A 251 -25.50 -1.31 -21.27
C GLU A 251 -24.91 -2.21 -22.36
N CYS A 252 -25.18 -3.52 -22.32
CA CYS A 252 -24.60 -4.47 -23.26
C CYS A 252 -25.32 -4.46 -24.61
N HIS A 253 -26.64 -4.60 -24.63
CA HIS A 253 -27.42 -4.67 -25.88
C HIS A 253 -27.64 -3.28 -26.48
N THR A 254 -28.13 -2.31 -25.70
CA THR A 254 -28.56 -1.02 -26.27
C THR A 254 -27.40 -0.08 -26.59
N LYS A 255 -26.36 -0.04 -25.75
CA LYS A 255 -25.24 0.90 -25.93
C LYS A 255 -24.04 0.30 -26.64
N GLN A 256 -23.79 -0.99 -26.46
CA GLN A 256 -22.58 -1.65 -26.99
C GLN A 256 -22.87 -2.69 -28.08
N ASP A 257 -24.15 -2.94 -28.39
CA ASP A 257 -24.60 -3.90 -29.41
C ASP A 257 -24.00 -5.32 -29.22
N LEU A 258 -23.87 -5.74 -27.96
CA LEU A 258 -23.31 -7.04 -27.58
C LEU A 258 -24.41 -8.09 -27.44
N VAL A 259 -24.20 -9.24 -28.06
CA VAL A 259 -25.11 -10.38 -27.93
C VAL A 259 -24.76 -11.18 -26.68
N VAL A 260 -25.46 -10.91 -25.58
CA VAL A 260 -25.28 -11.61 -24.29
C VAL A 260 -26.59 -12.22 -23.78
N TYR A 261 -26.49 -13.39 -23.15
CA TYR A 261 -27.64 -14.08 -22.57
C TYR A 261 -27.71 -13.83 -21.07
N VAL A 262 -28.92 -13.61 -20.57
CA VAL A 262 -29.14 -13.26 -19.17
C VAL A 262 -30.30 -14.06 -18.60
N SER A 263 -30.18 -14.43 -17.32
CA SER A 263 -31.24 -15.07 -16.55
C SER A 263 -31.27 -14.50 -15.13
N THR A 264 -32.44 -14.50 -14.51
CA THR A 264 -32.58 -14.19 -13.08
C THR A 264 -32.66 -15.47 -12.26
N ILE A 265 -32.24 -15.40 -11.00
CA ILE A 265 -32.47 -16.46 -10.03
C ILE A 265 -33.94 -16.39 -9.59
N PRO A 266 -34.70 -17.49 -9.68
CA PRO A 266 -36.07 -17.50 -9.19
C PRO A 266 -36.09 -17.26 -7.68
N GLN A 267 -37.04 -16.45 -7.19
CA GLN A 267 -37.26 -16.25 -5.75
C GLN A 267 -38.01 -17.42 -5.08
N LEU A 268 -37.79 -18.63 -5.58
CA LEU A 268 -38.40 -19.85 -5.08
C LEU A 268 -37.40 -20.54 -4.18
N THR A 269 -37.87 -20.99 -3.02
CA THR A 269 -37.06 -21.84 -2.15
C THR A 269 -37.09 -23.28 -2.67
N LEU A 270 -36.09 -24.09 -2.31
CA LEU A 270 -36.04 -25.51 -2.72
C LEU A 270 -37.31 -26.30 -2.31
N GLN A 271 -38.04 -25.82 -1.29
CA GLN A 271 -39.28 -26.42 -0.82
C GLN A 271 -40.46 -26.19 -1.78
N ASP A 272 -40.37 -25.16 -2.63
CA ASP A 272 -41.41 -24.82 -3.61
C ASP A 272 -41.30 -25.68 -4.89
N PHE A 273 -40.16 -26.35 -5.09
CA PHE A 273 -39.96 -27.28 -6.20
C PHE A 273 -40.67 -28.60 -5.93
N LYS A 274 -41.93 -28.71 -6.37
CA LYS A 274 -42.66 -29.98 -6.42
C LYS A 274 -42.33 -30.72 -7.71
N THR A 275 -41.74 -31.91 -7.59
CA THR A 275 -41.54 -32.82 -8.72
C THR A 275 -42.90 -33.23 -9.28
N GLN A 276 -43.18 -32.85 -10.53
CA GLN A 276 -44.31 -33.40 -11.29
C GLN A 276 -43.93 -34.79 -11.79
N VAL A 277 -43.94 -35.77 -10.89
CA VAL A 277 -43.87 -37.18 -11.31
C VAL A 277 -45.28 -37.54 -11.78
N GLN A 278 -45.51 -37.52 -13.08
CA GLN A 278 -46.67 -38.18 -13.67
C GLN A 278 -46.56 -39.68 -13.33
N PRO A 279 -47.56 -40.29 -12.68
CA PRO A 279 -47.55 -41.73 -12.49
C PRO A 279 -47.52 -42.39 -13.86
N ILE A 280 -46.55 -43.27 -14.07
CA ILE A 280 -46.51 -44.13 -15.24
C ILE A 280 -47.73 -45.06 -15.12
N ALA A 281 -48.71 -44.88 -16.01
CA ALA A 281 -49.87 -45.75 -16.16
C ALA A 281 -49.52 -47.01 -16.96
#